data_AF-A0A3B9MMG4-F1
#
_entry.id   AF-A0A3B9MMG4-F1
#
_cell.length_a   1.000
_cell.length_b   1.000
_cell.length_c   1.000
_cell.angle_alpha   90.00
_cell.angle_beta   90.00
_cell.angle_gamma   90.00
#
_symmetry.space_group_name_H-M   'P 1'
#
loop_
_entity.id
_entity.type
_entity.pdbx_description
1 polymer ?
#
loop_
_entity_poly.entity_id
_entity_poly.type
_entity_poly.pdbx_seq_one_letter_code
_entity_poly.pdbx_strand_id
1 'polypeptide(L)'
;FPRRIPAPPEGRNLNPLLQDPAMVAPPPMLYMGYVGFSVAFAFAISALISGRLDATWARWSRPWTTVAWMFLTCGIALGSWWAYYELGWGG
;
A
#
# COMPACT_ATOMS: atom_id res chain seq x y z
N PHE A 1 8.40 -13.45 -27.71
CA PHE A 1 7.77 -12.18 -28.15
C PHE A 1 8.53 -11.61 -29.35
N PRO A 2 7.90 -11.43 -30.53
CA PRO A 2 8.55 -10.78 -31.66
C PRO A 2 8.75 -9.29 -31.33
N ARG A 3 10.01 -8.81 -31.31
CA ARG A 3 10.33 -7.37 -31.18
C ARG A 3 9.95 -6.68 -32.49
N ARG A 4 9.09 -5.66 -32.41
CA ARG A 4 8.78 -4.79 -33.55
C ARG A 4 9.82 -3.68 -33.63
N ILE A 5 10.47 -3.58 -34.79
CA ILE A 5 11.39 -2.49 -35.15
C ILE A 5 10.83 -1.90 -36.46
N PRO A 6 10.56 -0.58 -36.53
CA PRO A 6 10.82 0.44 -35.51
C PRO A 6 9.82 0.41 -34.34
N ALA A 7 10.23 0.96 -33.19
CA ALA A 7 9.34 1.13 -32.05
C ALA A 7 8.19 2.09 -32.41
N PRO A 8 6.95 1.83 -31.97
CA PRO A 8 5.84 2.75 -32.20
C PRO A 8 6.13 4.16 -31.67
N PRO A 9 5.77 5.23 -32.41
CA PRO A 9 6.05 6.62 -32.01
C PRO A 9 5.36 7.05 -30.71
N GLU A 10 4.16 6.51 -30.43
CA GLU A 10 3.58 6.51 -29.08
C GLU A 10 3.54 5.08 -28.54
N GLY A 11 3.87 4.90 -27.26
CA GLY A 11 3.64 3.64 -26.57
C GLY A 11 2.17 3.26 -26.69
N ARG A 12 1.87 1.99 -26.99
CA ARG A 12 0.52 1.46 -26.86
C ARG A 12 0.07 1.80 -25.44
N ASN A 13 -1.08 2.46 -25.28
CA ASN A 13 -1.70 2.81 -23.99
C ASN A 13 -1.56 1.69 -22.96
N LEU A 14 -1.82 1.99 -21.67
CA LEU A 14 -1.83 0.99 -20.59
C LEU A 14 -2.39 -0.35 -21.06
N ASN A 15 -1.69 -1.44 -20.76
CA ASN A 15 -2.14 -2.81 -21.03
C ASN A 15 -3.63 -2.89 -20.67
N PRO A 16 -4.52 -3.44 -21.52
CA PRO A 16 -5.96 -3.52 -21.22
C PRO A 16 -6.28 -4.02 -19.82
N LEU A 17 -5.46 -4.92 -19.26
CA LEU A 17 -5.54 -5.41 -17.88
C LEU A 17 -5.35 -4.30 -16.82
N LEU A 18 -4.51 -3.31 -17.10
CA LEU A 18 -4.20 -2.17 -16.22
C LEU A 18 -5.24 -1.04 -16.30
N GLN A 19 -6.32 -1.22 -17.08
CA GLN A 19 -7.41 -0.24 -17.19
C GLN A 19 -8.61 -0.60 -16.30
N ASP A 20 -8.53 -1.71 -15.55
CA ASP A 20 -9.58 -2.10 -14.61
C ASP A 20 -9.66 -1.07 -13.44
N PRO A 21 -10.85 -0.54 -13.11
CA PRO A 21 -11.05 0.34 -11.96
C PRO A 21 -10.54 -0.23 -10.63
N ALA A 22 -10.57 -1.56 -10.45
CA ALA A 22 -10.08 -2.25 -9.26
C ALA A 22 -8.54 -2.15 -9.11
N MET A 23 -7.78 -1.82 -10.16
CA MET A 23 -6.35 -1.52 -10.06
C MET A 23 -6.07 -0.19 -9.35
N VAL A 24 -7.02 0.75 -9.36
CA VAL A 24 -6.83 2.10 -8.80
C VAL A 24 -7.06 2.14 -7.29
N ALA A 25 -7.78 1.17 -6.73
CA ALA A 25 -8.13 1.15 -5.30
C ALA A 25 -7.00 0.70 -4.35
N PRO A 26 -6.15 -0.30 -4.67
CA PRO A 26 -5.05 -0.71 -3.81
C PRO A 26 -3.99 0.37 -3.54
N PRO A 27 -3.51 1.15 -4.54
CA PRO A 27 -2.43 2.11 -4.30
C PRO A 27 -2.74 3.19 -3.24
N PRO A 28 -3.93 3.85 -3.24
CA PRO A 28 -4.31 4.77 -2.18
C PRO A 28 -4.38 4.11 -0.80
N MET A 29 -4.89 2.88 -0.69
CA MET A 29 -4.99 2.17 0.59
C MET A 29 -3.61 1.80 1.14
N LEU A 30 -2.72 1.29 0.30
CA LEU A 30 -1.34 1.00 0.66
C LEU A 30 -0.61 2.27 1.11
N TYR A 31 -0.76 3.37 0.36
CA TYR A 31 -0.16 4.65 0.72
C TYR A 31 -0.65 5.15 2.08
N MET A 32 -1.96 5.12 2.34
CA MET A 32 -2.52 5.49 3.64
C MET A 32 -1.99 4.61 4.77
N GLY A 33 -1.83 3.31 4.54
CA GLY A 33 -1.22 2.39 5.51
C GLY A 33 0.24 2.76 5.82
N TYR A 34 1.08 2.90 4.79
CA TYR A 34 2.50 3.26 4.95
C TYR A 34 2.69 4.62 5.63
N VAL A 35 1.96 5.65 5.18
CA VAL A 35 2.02 6.97 5.79
C VAL A 35 1.47 6.93 7.22
N GLY A 36 0.41 6.17 7.50
CA GLY A 36 -0.13 6.02 8.85
C GLY A 36 0.89 5.48 9.85
N PHE A 37 1.79 4.58 9.42
CA PHE A 37 2.87 4.09 10.29
C PHE A 37 3.90 5.15 10.67
N SER A 38 4.03 6.25 9.92
CA SER A 38 4.91 7.36 10.30
C SER A 38 4.52 7.97 11.65
N VAL A 39 3.23 7.99 11.97
CA VAL A 39 2.70 8.47 13.24
C VAL A 39 3.15 7.54 14.37
N ALA A 40 2.95 6.23 14.22
CA ALA A 40 3.39 5.23 15.19
C ALA A 40 4.92 5.27 15.41
N PHE A 41 5.69 5.48 14.33
CA PHE A 41 7.14 5.65 14.39
C PHE A 41 7.53 6.91 15.17
N ALA A 42 6.91 8.05 14.90
CA ALA A 42 7.15 9.29 15.64
C ALA A 42 6.86 9.12 17.14
N PHE A 43 5.76 8.42 17.48
CA PHE A 43 5.46 8.09 18.88
C PHE A 43 6.56 7.23 19.51
N ALA A 44 7.07 6.22 18.80
CA ALA A 44 8.14 5.35 19.31
C ALA A 44 9.46 6.11 19.53
N ILE A 45 9.87 6.97 18.59
CA ILE A 45 11.08 7.78 18.71
C ILE A 45 10.96 8.80 19.85
N SER A 46 9.82 9.47 19.98
CA SER A 46 9.57 10.40 21.09
C SER A 46 9.68 9.70 22.45
N ALA A 47 9.15 8.49 22.58
CA ALA A 47 9.24 7.70 23.80
C ALA A 47 10.69 7.28 24.13
N LEU A 48 11.45 6.89 23.09
CA LEU A 48 12.86 6.50 23.24
C LEU A 48 13.73 7.68 23.69
N ILE A 49 13.56 8.85 23.07
CA ILE A 49 14.29 10.08 23.42
C ILE A 49 13.92 10.56 24.83
N SER A 50 12.64 10.46 25.20
CA SER A 50 12.17 10.93 26.51
C SER A 50 12.51 9.95 27.66
N GLY A 51 12.89 8.72 27.35
CA GLY A 51 13.17 7.66 28.33
C GLY A 51 11.95 7.22 29.15
N ARG A 52 10.73 7.62 28.77
CA ARG A 52 9.48 7.33 29.48
C ARG A 52 8.52 6.56 28.60
N LEU A 53 8.55 5.23 28.73
CA LEU A 53 7.59 4.32 28.12
C LEU A 53 6.38 4.15 29.05
N ASP A 54 5.58 5.19 29.18
CA ASP A 54 4.38 5.14 30.03
C ASP A 54 3.25 4.34 29.37
N ALA A 55 2.45 3.63 30.18
CA ALA A 55 1.28 2.89 29.71
C ALA A 55 0.24 3.81 29.03
N THR A 56 0.18 5.08 29.46
CA THR A 56 -0.63 6.12 28.85
C THR A 56 -0.21 6.37 27.41
N TRP A 57 1.10 6.39 27.12
CA TRP A 57 1.65 6.55 25.77
C TRP A 57 1.26 5.40 24.85
N ALA A 58 1.39 4.15 25.33
CA ALA A 58 0.98 2.97 24.57
C ALA A 58 -0.52 2.98 24.25
N ARG A 59 -1.36 3.50 25.16
CA ARG A 59 -2.80 3.65 24.93
C ARG A 59 -3.11 4.66 23.82
N TRP A 60 -2.36 5.74 23.72
CA TRP A 60 -2.54 6.75 22.68
C TRP A 60 -2.00 6.33 21.31
N SER A 61 -0.89 5.58 21.26
CA SER A 61 -0.33 5.12 19.97
C SER A 61 -1.13 3.99 19.32
N ARG A 62 -1.74 3.11 20.13
CA ARG A 62 -2.54 1.96 19.68
C ARG A 62 -3.56 2.27 18.57
N PRO A 63 -4.50 3.22 18.73
CA PRO A 63 -5.51 3.48 17.70
C PRO A 63 -4.88 3.90 16.37
N TRP A 64 -3.82 4.72 16.39
CA TRP A 64 -3.13 5.16 15.18
C TRP A 64 -2.45 4.00 14.45
N THR A 65 -1.76 3.14 15.20
CA THR A 65 -1.14 1.93 14.65
C THR A 65 -2.19 0.98 14.08
N THR A 66 -3.31 0.78 14.77
CA THR A 66 -4.39 -0.09 14.29
C THR A 66 -5.02 0.45 13.01
N VAL A 67 -5.28 1.76 12.91
CA VAL A 67 -5.83 2.36 11.69
C VAL A 67 -4.86 2.20 10.52
N ALA A 68 -3.57 2.52 10.72
CA ALA A 68 -2.54 2.34 9.68
C ALA A 68 -2.44 0.88 9.22
N TRP A 69 -2.47 -0.06 10.18
CA TRP A 69 -2.46 -1.49 9.91
C TRP A 69 -3.69 -1.93 9.11
N MET A 70 -4.90 -1.48 9.48
CA MET A 70 -6.13 -1.80 8.74
C MET A 70 -6.06 -1.34 7.28
N PHE A 71 -5.62 -0.11 7.02
CA PHE A 71 -5.45 0.39 5.65
C PHE A 71 -4.43 -0.43 4.86
N LEU A 72 -3.31 -0.79 5.48
CA LEU A 72 -2.29 -1.63 4.84
C LEU A 72 -2.84 -3.03 4.51
N THR A 73 -3.52 -3.66 5.47
CA THR A 73 -4.13 -4.98 5.28
C THR A 73 -5.18 -4.96 4.17
N CYS A 74 -6.07 -3.96 4.15
CA CYS A 74 -7.05 -3.81 3.08
C CYS A 74 -6.38 -3.55 1.73
N GLY A 75 -5.35 -2.71 1.66
CA GLY A 75 -4.62 -2.44 0.43
C GLY A 75 -3.93 -3.68 -0.14
N ILE A 76 -3.29 -4.48 0.73
CA ILE A 76 -2.68 -5.77 0.33
C ILE A 76 -3.76 -6.74 -0.13
N ALA A 77 -4.84 -6.90 0.63
CA ALA A 77 -5.92 -7.83 0.29
C ALA A 77 -6.59 -7.49 -1.05
N LEU A 78 -6.90 -6.21 -1.28
CA LEU A 78 -7.46 -5.74 -2.55
C LEU A 78 -6.46 -5.91 -3.70
N GLY A 79 -5.18 -5.62 -3.48
CA GLY A 79 -4.13 -5.83 -4.48
C GLY A 79 -3.96 -7.31 -4.84
N SER A 80 -3.98 -8.20 -3.84
CA SER A 80 -3.93 -9.66 -4.05
C SER A 80 -5.19 -10.17 -4.76
N TRP A 81 -6.37 -9.69 -4.38
CA TRP A 81 -7.64 -10.02 -5.06
C TRP A 81 -7.60 -9.62 -6.52
N TRP A 82 -7.22 -8.37 -6.81
CA TRP A 82 -7.10 -7.88 -8.18
C TRP A 82 -6.08 -8.68 -8.98
N ALA A 83 -4.88 -8.92 -8.43
CA ALA A 83 -3.86 -9.71 -9.10
C ALA A 83 -4.36 -11.13 -9.41
N TYR A 84 -5.09 -11.76 -8.49
CA TYR A 84 -5.68 -13.07 -8.72
C TYR A 84 -6.77 -13.04 -9.81
N TYR A 85 -7.62 -12.01 -9.80
CA TYR A 85 -8.70 -11.85 -10.77
C TYR A 85 -8.18 -11.55 -12.19
N GLU A 86 -7.23 -10.61 -12.31
CA GLU A 86 -6.76 -10.06 -13.58
C GLU A 86 -5.63 -10.89 -14.21
N LEU A 87 -4.69 -11.39 -13.39
CA LEU A 87 -3.51 -12.14 -13.85
C LEU A 87 -3.73 -13.65 -13.77
N GLY A 88 -4.75 -14.10 -13.02
CA GLY A 88 -5.07 -15.52 -12.86
C GLY A 88 -3.91 -16.33 -12.28
N TRP A 89 -3.85 -17.62 -12.64
CA TRP A 89 -2.79 -18.55 -12.24
C TRP A 89 -1.63 -18.65 -13.25
N GLY A 90 -1.66 -17.85 -14.33
CA GLY A 90 -0.88 -18.09 -15.55
C GLY A 90 0.04 -16.94 -15.93
N GLY A 91 0.85 -16.45 -14.98
CA GLY A 91 1.93 -15.51 -15.27
C GLY A 91 2.83 -15.94 -16.43
#